data_AF-A0A3D5G9J1-F1
#
_entry.id   AF-A0A3D5G9J1-F1
#
_cell.length_a   1.000
_cell.length_b   1.000
_cell.length_c   1.000
_cell.angle_alpha   90.00
_cell.angle_beta   90.00
_cell.angle_gamma   90.00
#
_symmetry.space_group_name_H-M   'P 1'
#
loop_
_entity.id
_entity.type
_entity.pdbx_description
1 polymer ?
#
loop_
_entity_poly.entity_id
_entity_poly.type
_entity_poly.pdbx_seq_one_letter_code
_entity_poly.pdbx_strand_id
1 'polypeptide(L)'
;MHLKMFVLSSAALVLWLTPLTALDKKIGWHKAMQGVSLCAAIACAVKSGNIAYKLSKQGEIEAIKERAITADVIDEISTSAYVSQQQRQHEAELILSPVECLERSLSLDCEEPGHLERSTEDKLAARSENPDSERLERILQLQARGYGKAKIILEVWGVSKGGSPKYKAAEAEYKRLVGE
;
A
#
# COMPACT_ATOMS: atom_id res chain seq x y z
N MET A 1 -47.66 -15.35 -80.81
CA MET A 1 -48.34 -15.14 -79.51
C MET A 1 -47.92 -16.12 -78.43
N HIS A 2 -47.71 -17.40 -78.74
CA HIS A 2 -47.29 -18.42 -77.77
C HIS A 2 -45.99 -18.09 -77.00
N LEU A 3 -44.97 -17.53 -77.67
CA LEU A 3 -43.71 -17.17 -77.01
C LEU A 3 -43.90 -16.15 -75.88
N LYS A 4 -44.74 -15.14 -76.09
CA LYS A 4 -45.05 -14.13 -75.06
C LYS A 4 -45.81 -14.75 -73.88
N MET A 5 -46.74 -15.66 -74.16
CA MET A 5 -47.50 -16.38 -73.13
C MET A 5 -46.61 -17.29 -72.28
N PHE A 6 -45.64 -17.99 -72.89
CA PHE A 6 -44.66 -18.81 -72.16
C PHE A 6 -43.72 -17.97 -71.28
N VAL A 7 -43.26 -16.82 -71.78
CA VAL A 7 -42.41 -15.90 -70.99
C VAL A 7 -43.18 -15.31 -69.82
N LEU A 8 -44.44 -14.90 -70.02
CA LEU A 8 -45.30 -14.42 -68.94
C LEU A 8 -45.61 -15.51 -67.90
N SER A 9 -45.87 -16.73 -68.34
CA SER A 9 -46.16 -17.85 -67.43
C SER A 9 -44.93 -18.30 -66.64
N SER A 10 -43.76 -18.36 -67.27
CA SER A 10 -42.50 -18.66 -66.57
C SER A 10 -42.07 -17.54 -65.62
N ALA A 11 -42.24 -16.27 -66.00
CA ALA A 11 -41.99 -15.14 -65.11
C ALA A 11 -42.92 -15.14 -63.89
N ALA A 12 -44.20 -15.49 -64.06
CA ALA A 12 -45.14 -15.64 -62.95
C ALA A 12 -44.74 -16.76 -61.98
N LEU A 13 -44.26 -17.89 -62.50
CA LEU A 13 -43.76 -19.00 -61.67
C LEU A 13 -42.49 -18.59 -60.90
N VAL A 14 -41.54 -17.92 -61.55
CA VAL A 14 -40.33 -17.43 -60.88
C VAL A 14 -40.68 -16.41 -59.81
N LEU A 15 -41.56 -15.45 -60.09
CA LEU A 15 -41.99 -14.44 -59.11
C LEU A 15 -42.69 -15.08 -57.89
N TRP A 16 -43.39 -16.21 -58.08
CA TRP A 16 -44.04 -16.97 -57.01
C TRP A 16 -43.04 -17.80 -56.18
N LEU A 17 -42.05 -18.43 -56.81
CA LEU A 17 -41.05 -19.30 -56.15
C LEU A 17 -39.87 -18.55 -55.52
N THR A 18 -39.54 -17.35 -56.02
CA THR A 18 -38.43 -16.54 -55.51
C THR A 18 -38.60 -16.13 -54.04
N PRO A 19 -39.76 -15.64 -53.56
CA PRO A 19 -39.91 -15.26 -52.16
C PRO A 19 -39.82 -16.47 -51.21
N LEU A 20 -40.29 -17.65 -51.62
CA LEU A 20 -40.22 -18.87 -50.80
C LEU A 20 -38.77 -19.34 -50.59
N THR A 21 -37.95 -19.29 -51.64
CA THR A 21 -36.54 -19.71 -51.56
C THR A 21 -35.64 -18.63 -50.93
N ALA A 22 -35.97 -17.35 -51.09
CA ALA A 22 -35.23 -16.25 -50.52
C ALA A 22 -35.50 -16.03 -49.02
N LEU A 23 -36.73 -16.29 -48.54
CA LEU A 23 -37.05 -16.18 -47.10
C LEU A 23 -36.26 -17.20 -46.27
N ASP A 24 -36.14 -18.44 -46.75
CA ASP A 24 -35.50 -19.53 -46.01
C ASP A 24 -34.02 -19.25 -45.73
N LYS A 25 -33.28 -18.77 -46.74
CA LYS A 25 -31.88 -18.35 -46.58
C LYS A 25 -31.70 -17.19 -45.59
N LYS A 26 -32.63 -16.21 -45.60
CA LYS A 26 -32.55 -15.06 -44.69
C LYS A 26 -32.87 -15.43 -43.24
N ILE A 27 -33.79 -16.36 -43.03
CA ILE A 27 -34.14 -16.87 -41.69
C ILE A 27 -32.96 -17.56 -41.01
N GLY A 28 -32.16 -18.33 -41.76
CA GLY A 28 -30.94 -18.96 -41.25
C GLY A 28 -29.93 -17.93 -40.75
N TRP A 29 -29.70 -16.86 -41.53
CA TRP A 29 -28.78 -15.79 -41.14
C TRP A 29 -29.27 -15.03 -39.90
N HIS A 30 -30.54 -14.65 -39.85
CA HIS A 30 -31.09 -13.96 -38.67
C HIS A 30 -30.98 -14.80 -37.39
N LYS A 31 -31.27 -16.12 -37.47
CA LYS A 31 -31.11 -17.04 -36.33
C LYS A 31 -29.65 -17.15 -35.89
N ALA A 32 -28.70 -17.23 -36.82
CA ALA A 32 -27.28 -17.25 -36.50
C ALA A 32 -26.82 -15.96 -35.82
N MET A 33 -27.24 -14.79 -36.33
CA MET A 33 -26.93 -13.50 -35.71
C MET A 33 -27.54 -13.36 -34.32
N GLN A 34 -28.77 -13.83 -34.11
CA GLN A 34 -29.41 -13.86 -32.80
C GLN A 34 -28.66 -14.78 -31.83
N GLY A 35 -28.21 -15.96 -32.30
CA GLY A 35 -27.40 -16.87 -31.49
C GLY A 35 -26.07 -16.25 -31.05
N VAL A 36 -25.37 -15.56 -31.97
CA VAL A 36 -24.12 -14.85 -31.65
C VAL A 36 -24.38 -13.72 -30.65
N SER A 37 -25.45 -12.95 -30.84
CA SER A 37 -25.84 -11.87 -29.92
C SER A 37 -26.17 -12.41 -28.52
N LEU A 38 -26.89 -13.53 -28.42
CA LEU A 38 -27.23 -14.17 -27.15
C LEU A 38 -25.96 -14.66 -26.43
N CYS A 39 -25.05 -15.33 -27.14
CA CYS A 39 -23.79 -15.78 -26.57
C CYS A 39 -22.91 -14.61 -26.10
N ALA A 40 -22.87 -13.51 -26.87
CA ALA A 40 -22.15 -12.31 -26.48
C ALA A 40 -22.76 -11.66 -25.22
N ALA A 41 -24.09 -11.60 -25.12
CA ALA A 41 -24.78 -11.08 -23.94
C ALA A 41 -24.50 -11.93 -22.69
N ILE A 42 -24.54 -13.27 -22.82
CA ILE A 42 -24.21 -14.20 -21.73
C ILE A 42 -22.75 -14.03 -21.30
N ALA A 43 -21.82 -13.99 -22.26
CA ALA A 43 -20.40 -13.79 -21.97
C ALA A 43 -20.13 -12.43 -21.31
N CYS A 44 -20.85 -11.38 -21.73
CA CYS A 44 -20.78 -10.06 -21.13
C CYS A 44 -21.31 -10.08 -19.69
N ALA A 45 -22.47 -10.68 -19.44
CA ALA A 45 -23.06 -10.80 -18.11
C ALA A 45 -22.18 -11.59 -17.12
N VAL A 46 -21.57 -12.68 -17.59
CA VAL A 46 -20.65 -13.49 -16.76
C VAL A 46 -19.38 -12.71 -16.43
N LYS A 47 -18.78 -12.03 -17.42
CA LYS A 47 -17.57 -11.21 -17.19
C LYS A 47 -17.86 -10.03 -16.29
N SER A 48 -18.95 -9.29 -16.52
CA SER A 48 -19.32 -8.13 -15.71
C SER A 48 -19.65 -8.54 -14.28
N GLY A 49 -20.38 -9.66 -14.09
CA GLY A 49 -20.65 -10.22 -12.77
C GLY A 49 -19.37 -10.60 -12.01
N ASN A 50 -18.41 -11.23 -12.69
CA ASN A 50 -17.14 -11.61 -12.06
C ASN A 50 -16.26 -10.39 -11.73
N ILE A 51 -16.29 -9.35 -12.55
CA ILE A 51 -15.62 -8.07 -12.26
C ILE A 51 -16.28 -7.38 -11.08
N ALA A 52 -17.61 -7.28 -11.06
CA ALA A 52 -18.37 -6.68 -9.95
C ALA A 52 -18.10 -7.41 -8.62
N TYR A 53 -18.04 -8.75 -8.64
CA TYR A 53 -17.70 -9.54 -7.47
C TYR A 53 -16.28 -9.28 -6.95
N LYS A 54 -15.30 -9.18 -7.86
CA LYS A 54 -13.92 -8.85 -7.49
C LYS A 54 -13.81 -7.44 -6.91
N LEU A 55 -14.49 -6.46 -7.50
CA LEU A 55 -14.52 -5.08 -7.00
C LEU A 55 -15.20 -4.99 -5.63
N SER A 56 -16.30 -5.72 -5.42
CA SER A 56 -16.96 -5.81 -4.11
C SER A 56 -16.03 -6.37 -3.03
N LYS A 57 -15.29 -7.45 -3.33
CA LYS A 57 -14.29 -7.98 -2.39
C LYS A 57 -13.15 -7.01 -2.11
N GLN A 58 -12.69 -6.28 -3.13
CA GLN A 58 -11.64 -5.27 -2.94
C GLN A 58 -12.13 -4.12 -2.06
N GLY A 59 -13.34 -3.62 -2.28
CA GLY A 59 -13.94 -2.58 -1.45
C GLY A 59 -14.13 -3.01 0.02
N GLU A 60 -14.55 -4.25 0.26
CA GLU A 60 -14.65 -4.79 1.62
C GLU A 60 -13.29 -4.86 2.32
N ILE A 61 -12.25 -5.32 1.61
CA ILE A 61 -10.89 -5.43 2.17
C ILE A 61 -10.31 -4.03 2.43
N GLU A 62 -10.52 -3.08 1.54
CA GLU A 62 -10.03 -1.71 1.67
C GLU A 62 -10.70 -0.99 2.84
N ALA A 63 -12.01 -1.16 3.04
CA ALA A 63 -12.72 -0.63 4.20
C ALA A 63 -12.24 -1.24 5.52
N ILE A 64 -11.93 -2.54 5.55
CA ILE A 64 -11.35 -3.18 6.75
C ILE A 64 -9.95 -2.62 7.02
N LYS A 65 -9.14 -2.44 5.99
CA LYS A 65 -7.80 -1.87 6.10
C LYS A 65 -7.83 -0.44 6.63
N GLU A 66 -8.71 0.41 6.12
CA GLU A 66 -8.87 1.79 6.60
C GLU A 66 -9.28 1.84 8.08
N ARG A 67 -10.21 0.97 8.50
CA ARG A 67 -10.60 0.86 9.91
C ARG A 67 -9.44 0.40 10.80
N ALA A 68 -8.64 -0.55 10.35
CA ALA A 68 -7.47 -1.02 11.08
C ALA A 68 -6.43 0.09 11.25
N ILE A 69 -6.10 0.80 10.17
CA ILE A 69 -5.15 1.93 10.21
C ILE A 69 -5.67 3.03 11.14
N THR A 70 -6.96 3.35 11.06
CA THR A 70 -7.57 4.38 11.90
C THR A 70 -7.53 3.98 13.38
N ALA A 71 -7.79 2.71 13.70
CA ALA A 71 -7.69 2.20 15.06
C ALA A 71 -6.26 2.30 15.61
N ASP A 72 -5.26 1.88 14.83
CA ASP A 72 -3.85 1.96 15.24
C ASP A 72 -3.39 3.40 15.45
N VAL A 73 -3.76 4.33 14.55
CA VAL A 73 -3.42 5.76 14.68
C VAL A 73 -4.08 6.36 15.92
N ILE A 74 -5.33 6.00 16.22
CA ILE A 74 -6.01 6.46 17.44
C ILE A 74 -5.31 5.89 18.68
N ASP A 75 -4.90 4.62 18.67
CA ASP A 75 -4.20 4.01 19.81
C ASP A 75 -2.82 4.65 20.06
N GLU A 76 -2.07 4.97 19.01
CA GLU A 76 -0.80 5.69 19.11
C GLU A 76 -1.00 7.12 19.65
N ILE A 77 -2.00 7.84 19.16
CA ILE A 77 -2.36 9.18 19.67
C ILE A 77 -2.81 9.09 21.14
N SER A 78 -3.58 8.06 21.51
CA SER A 78 -4.06 7.86 22.87
C SER A 78 -2.91 7.57 23.83
N THR A 79 -1.98 6.71 23.41
CA THR A 79 -0.79 6.34 24.18
C THR A 79 0.14 7.54 24.35
N SER A 80 0.41 8.29 23.28
CA SER A 80 1.24 9.49 23.36
C SER A 80 0.60 10.59 24.23
N ALA A 81 -0.72 10.78 24.14
CA ALA A 81 -1.45 11.70 25.00
C ALA A 81 -1.39 11.27 26.48
N TYR A 82 -1.56 9.98 26.76
CA TYR A 82 -1.46 9.42 28.11
C TYR A 82 -0.05 9.61 28.70
N VAL A 83 1.00 9.29 27.95
CA VAL A 83 2.39 9.49 28.38
C VAL A 83 2.68 10.97 28.63
N SER A 84 2.22 11.86 27.74
CA SER A 84 2.35 13.32 27.94
C SER A 84 1.62 13.80 29.20
N GLN A 85 0.46 13.24 29.51
CA GLN A 85 -0.28 13.59 30.71
C GLN A 85 0.42 13.06 31.97
N GLN A 86 0.95 11.84 31.94
CA GLN A 86 1.71 11.25 33.03
C GLN A 86 2.99 12.05 33.31
N GLN A 87 3.68 12.50 32.26
CA GLN A 87 4.86 13.36 32.41
C GLN A 87 4.51 14.71 33.03
N ARG A 88 3.41 15.35 32.59
CA ARG A 88 2.93 16.60 33.19
C ARG A 88 2.54 16.45 34.66
N GLN A 89 1.97 15.31 35.05
CA GLN A 89 1.65 15.00 36.44
C GLN A 89 2.93 14.80 37.26
N HIS A 90 3.91 14.07 36.74
CA HIS A 90 5.19 13.85 37.40
C HIS A 90 5.97 15.17 37.59
N GLU A 91 6.01 16.02 36.57
CA GLU A 91 6.63 17.35 36.67
C GLU A 91 5.91 18.24 37.70
N ALA A 92 4.57 18.19 37.77
CA ALA A 92 3.80 18.92 38.76
C ALA A 92 4.05 18.41 40.19
N GLU A 93 4.16 17.09 40.39
CA GLU A 93 4.51 16.48 41.68
C GLU A 93 5.92 16.87 42.14
N LEU A 94 6.87 16.96 41.21
CA LEU A 94 8.24 17.37 41.48
C LEU A 94 8.33 18.84 41.91
N ILE A 95 7.49 19.72 41.35
CA ILE A 95 7.39 21.13 41.77
C ILE A 95 6.72 21.26 43.15
N LEU A 96 5.75 20.40 43.46
CA LEU A 96 5.04 20.38 44.75
C LEU A 96 5.83 19.66 45.87
N SER A 97 6.96 19.02 45.56
CA SER A 97 7.88 18.43 46.54
C SER A 97 8.52 19.53 47.40
N PRO A 98 8.19 19.62 48.70
CA PRO A 98 8.67 20.70 49.56
C PRO A 98 10.18 20.63 49.83
N VAL A 99 10.81 19.47 49.65
CA VAL A 99 12.26 19.27 49.87
C VAL A 99 13.07 19.82 48.69
N GLU A 100 12.65 19.53 47.46
CA GLU A 100 13.36 19.99 46.25
C GLU A 100 13.06 21.46 45.93
N CYS A 101 11.86 21.96 46.28
CA CYS A 101 11.54 23.38 46.18
C CYS A 101 12.44 24.23 47.09
N LEU A 102 12.78 23.72 48.29
CA LEU A 102 13.70 24.38 49.21
C LEU A 102 15.12 24.45 48.65
N GLU A 103 15.66 23.34 48.13
CA GLU A 103 17.00 23.31 47.51
C GLU A 103 17.08 24.18 46.24
N ARG A 104 16.03 24.20 45.43
CA ARG A 104 15.95 25.02 44.20
C ARG A 104 15.79 26.51 44.49
N SER A 105 15.06 26.87 45.55
CA SER A 105 14.92 28.26 46.01
C SER A 105 16.22 28.79 46.65
N LEU A 106 16.93 27.96 47.42
CA LEU A 106 18.28 28.26 47.94
C LEU A 106 19.32 28.46 46.82
N SER A 107 19.17 27.78 45.69
CA SER A 107 20.06 27.90 44.53
C SER A 107 19.80 29.16 43.69
N LEU A 108 18.60 29.74 43.76
CA LEU A 108 18.20 30.94 43.01
C LEU A 108 18.48 32.25 43.75
N ASP A 109 18.71 32.20 45.07
CA ASP A 109 19.00 33.38 45.90
C ASP A 109 20.51 33.70 46.00
N CYS A 110 21.35 33.00 45.22
CA CYS A 110 22.80 33.16 45.15
C CYS A 110 23.29 33.45 43.73
N GLU A 111 22.77 34.49 43.06
CA GLU A 111 23.48 35.12 41.94
C GLU A 111 23.48 36.65 42.09
N GLU A 112 24.65 37.19 42.47
CA GLU A 112 25.02 38.59 42.28
C GLU A 112 25.15 38.90 40.76
N PRO A 113 24.83 40.12 40.29
CA PRO A 113 24.71 40.40 38.87
C PRO A 113 26.08 40.73 38.25
N GLY A 114 26.60 39.81 37.44
CA GLY A 114 27.88 39.97 36.73
C GLY A 114 27.79 39.66 35.25
N HIS A 115 27.49 40.68 34.45
CA HIS A 115 27.91 40.89 33.05
C HIS A 115 27.89 39.71 32.04
N LEU A 116 27.01 39.85 31.04
CA LEU A 116 27.29 39.75 29.59
C LEU A 116 28.51 38.90 29.18
N GLU A 117 28.28 37.71 28.61
CA GLU A 117 28.74 37.44 27.24
C GLU A 117 27.81 36.50 26.48
N ARG A 118 27.45 36.98 25.30
CA ARG A 118 26.76 36.32 24.22
C ARG A 118 27.69 35.26 23.61
N SER A 119 27.39 33.98 23.79
CA SER A 119 27.89 32.93 22.91
C SER A 119 26.77 31.92 22.67
N THR A 120 25.94 32.28 21.70
CA THR A 120 24.99 31.42 21.01
C THR A 120 25.73 30.22 20.39
N GLU A 121 25.05 29.07 20.44
CA GLU A 121 25.04 28.06 19.37
C GLU A 121 26.40 27.48 18.94
N ASP A 122 26.82 26.35 19.56
CA ASP A 122 27.42 25.23 18.79
C ASP A 122 27.76 23.99 19.65
N LYS A 123 26.74 23.33 20.23
CA LYS A 123 26.93 21.97 20.81
C LYS A 123 25.87 20.95 20.40
N LEU A 124 25.09 21.22 19.36
CA LEU A 124 24.07 20.31 18.84
C LEU A 124 24.35 19.84 17.39
N ALA A 125 25.41 20.32 16.74
CA ALA A 125 25.69 20.04 15.32
C ALA A 125 26.94 19.16 15.06
N ALA A 126 27.30 18.27 16.00
CA ALA A 126 28.40 17.31 15.81
C ALA A 126 27.96 15.84 15.87
N ARG A 127 26.65 15.54 15.73
CA ARG A 127 26.21 14.20 15.36
C ARG A 127 26.30 14.10 13.84
N SER A 128 27.53 13.98 13.34
CA SER A 128 27.76 13.51 11.98
C SER A 128 27.23 12.07 11.93
N GLU A 129 25.94 11.97 11.58
CA GLU A 129 25.24 10.73 11.27
C GLU A 129 25.96 10.09 10.09
N ASN A 130 26.95 9.27 10.39
CA ASN A 130 27.50 8.35 9.42
C ASN A 130 26.51 7.17 9.40
N PRO A 131 25.64 7.02 8.38
CA PRO A 131 24.61 5.98 8.36
C PRO A 131 25.21 4.58 8.46
N ASP A 132 26.49 4.44 8.08
CA ASP A 132 27.27 3.21 8.19
C ASP A 132 27.61 2.86 9.66
N SER A 133 27.76 3.86 10.55
CA SER A 133 28.06 3.65 11.98
C SER A 133 26.85 3.12 12.74
N GLU A 134 25.65 3.66 12.48
CA GLU A 134 24.41 3.19 13.10
C GLU A 134 24.02 1.79 12.60
N ARG A 135 24.25 1.52 11.31
CA ARG A 135 24.07 0.18 10.72
C ARG A 135 25.03 -0.83 11.33
N LEU A 136 26.29 -0.47 11.52
CA LEU A 136 27.29 -1.34 12.14
C LEU A 136 26.94 -1.66 13.60
N GLU A 137 26.55 -0.66 14.39
CA GLU A 137 26.14 -0.86 15.79
C GLU A 137 24.94 -1.82 15.89
N ARG A 138 23.95 -1.66 15.00
CA ARG A 138 22.79 -2.55 14.94
C ARG A 138 23.16 -3.97 14.51
N ILE A 139 24.11 -4.14 13.59
CA ILE A 139 24.64 -5.45 13.20
C ILE A 139 25.33 -6.15 14.36
N LEU A 140 26.18 -5.44 15.11
CA LEU A 140 26.90 -5.98 16.27
C LEU A 140 25.92 -6.38 17.39
N GLN A 141 24.89 -5.59 17.66
CA GLN A 141 23.84 -5.94 18.62
C GLN A 141 23.08 -7.21 18.20
N LEU A 142 22.78 -7.37 16.91
CA LEU A 142 22.09 -8.55 16.40
C LEU A 142 22.99 -9.81 16.38
N GLN A 143 24.29 -9.65 16.15
CA GLN A 143 25.28 -10.71 16.31
C GLN A 143 25.42 -11.14 17.77
N ALA A 144 25.46 -10.20 18.72
CA ALA A 144 25.49 -10.49 20.15
C ALA A 144 24.24 -11.25 20.63
N ARG A 145 23.09 -11.04 19.97
CA ARG A 145 21.86 -11.81 20.19
C ARG A 145 21.86 -13.20 19.52
N GLY A 146 22.93 -13.58 18.82
CA GLY A 146 23.07 -14.89 18.18
C GLY A 146 22.33 -15.03 16.84
N TYR A 147 21.95 -13.93 16.19
CA TYR A 147 21.27 -14.01 14.90
C TYR A 147 22.24 -14.36 13.76
N GLY A 148 21.85 -15.30 12.90
CA GLY A 148 22.60 -15.64 11.69
C GLY A 148 22.51 -14.53 10.63
N LYS A 149 23.52 -14.47 9.76
CA LYS A 149 23.68 -13.46 8.69
C LYS A 149 22.40 -13.13 7.93
N ALA A 150 21.65 -14.14 7.47
CA ALA A 150 20.42 -13.93 6.70
C ALA A 150 19.32 -13.21 7.49
N LYS A 151 19.25 -13.43 8.81
CA LYS A 151 18.30 -12.77 9.70
C LYS A 151 18.75 -11.34 10.02
N ILE A 152 20.06 -11.11 10.17
CA ILE A 152 20.60 -9.75 10.30
C ILE A 152 20.32 -8.91 9.05
N ILE A 153 20.54 -9.49 7.85
CA ILE A 153 20.27 -8.79 6.58
C ILE A 153 18.77 -8.45 6.45
N LEU A 154 17.89 -9.35 6.88
CA LEU A 154 16.46 -9.08 6.90
C LEU A 154 16.10 -7.93 7.86
N GLU A 155 16.68 -7.89 9.06
CA GLU A 155 16.36 -6.86 10.07
C GLU A 155 16.96 -5.48 9.74
N VAL A 156 18.14 -5.44 9.11
CA VAL A 156 18.85 -4.18 8.83
C VAL A 156 18.48 -3.61 7.45
N TRP A 157 18.28 -4.47 6.44
CA TRP A 157 17.96 -4.05 5.07
C TRP A 157 16.53 -4.41 4.60
N GLY A 158 15.75 -5.16 5.38
CA GLY A 158 14.39 -5.55 5.01
C GLY A 158 14.32 -6.57 3.87
N VAL A 159 15.43 -7.24 3.53
CA VAL A 159 15.51 -8.15 2.38
C VAL A 159 15.56 -9.60 2.84
N SER A 160 14.61 -10.41 2.36
CA SER A 160 14.58 -11.85 2.62
C SER A 160 15.63 -12.61 1.81
N LYS A 161 16.13 -13.71 2.40
CA LYS A 161 17.12 -14.59 1.78
C LYS A 161 16.58 -15.15 0.46
N GLY A 162 17.27 -14.86 -0.64
CA GLY A 162 16.93 -15.37 -1.96
C GLY A 162 17.96 -15.01 -3.02
N GLY A 163 17.74 -15.47 -4.26
CA GLY A 163 18.59 -15.16 -5.41
C GLY A 163 18.39 -13.74 -5.98
N SER A 164 17.66 -12.87 -5.27
CA SER A 164 17.33 -11.53 -5.77
C SER A 164 18.57 -10.64 -5.84
N PRO A 165 18.69 -9.75 -6.85
CA PRO A 165 19.79 -8.79 -6.92
C PRO A 165 19.89 -7.89 -5.67
N LYS A 166 18.74 -7.61 -5.05
CA LYS A 166 18.64 -6.82 -3.81
C LYS A 166 19.30 -7.52 -2.62
N TYR A 167 19.11 -8.84 -2.48
CA TYR A 167 19.74 -9.60 -1.41
C TYR A 167 21.27 -9.66 -1.59
N LYS A 168 21.74 -9.82 -2.83
CA LYS A 168 23.18 -9.80 -3.13
C LYS A 168 23.83 -8.45 -2.81
N ALA A 169 23.14 -7.35 -3.08
CA ALA A 169 23.61 -6.01 -2.72
C ALA A 169 23.70 -5.83 -1.20
N ALA A 170 22.64 -6.21 -0.47
CA ALA A 170 22.62 -6.14 0.99
C ALA A 170 23.67 -7.07 1.64
N GLU A 171 23.91 -8.23 1.04
CA GLU A 171 24.97 -9.15 1.47
C GLU A 171 26.38 -8.58 1.28
N ALA A 172 26.63 -7.89 0.16
CA ALA A 172 27.90 -7.21 -0.10
C ALA A 172 28.12 -6.03 0.85
N GLU A 173 27.07 -5.27 1.15
CA GLU A 173 27.12 -4.16 2.10
C GLU A 173 27.33 -4.64 3.53
N TYR A 174 26.66 -5.73 3.94
CA TYR A 174 26.90 -6.40 5.22
C TYR A 174 28.37 -6.80 5.37
N LYS A 175 28.95 -7.43 4.34
CA LYS A 175 30.37 -7.81 4.34
C LYS A 175 31.31 -6.60 4.46
N ARG A 176 31.02 -5.53 3.71
CA ARG A 176 31.76 -4.26 3.80
C ARG A 176 31.76 -3.68 5.21
N LEU A 177 30.62 -3.74 5.91
CA LEU A 177 30.47 -3.19 7.26
C LEU A 177 31.11 -4.08 8.34
N VAL A 178 31.01 -5.41 8.20
CA VAL A 178 31.56 -6.37 9.17
C VAL A 178 33.05 -6.67 8.95
N GLY A 179 33.60 -6.30 7.78
CA GLY A 179 35.02 -6.49 7.45
C GLY A 179 35.37 -7.90 6.97
N GLU A 180 34.41 -8.63 6.36
CA GLU A 180 34.56 -10.00 5.82
C GLU A 180 34.66 -10.06 4.29
#